data_AF-A0A520KRD2-F1
#
_entry.id   AF-A0A520KRD2-F1
#
_cell.length_a   1.000
_cell.length_b   1.000
_cell.length_c   1.000
_cell.angle_alpha   90.00
_cell.angle_beta   90.00
_cell.angle_gamma   90.00
#
_symmetry.space_group_name_H-M   'P 1'
#
loop_
_entity.id
_entity.type
_entity.pdbx_description
1 polymer ?
#
loop_
_entity_poly.entity_id
_entity_poly.type
_entity_poly.pdbx_seq_one_letter_code
_entity_poly.pdbx_strand_id
1 'polypeptide(L)'
;MSGNDFKSNLIRLVRRFIADLPVVDIVNDGFQTISSLGRIMNNPVWELSAKPELWHMDQKKLEELRFKAIKYAFNYHYDNCNFYRKYCDEYGNVSPKDIHTIDDVLEKIPQIPTEAFKKTMISSIPKERIHTVVTTSGTSGNFSYLPRDYGSLLRLGCVVVSYIANVGRLKVLKEQPRFEGETSKVVNYFLNNVYVSIFLPHPNEASTWFSSGFYGLIPFMNMFSIPYDFHLSGFRFDPQKILRTIKERAKDNKAVFSLGFHYVFNELMKYMDEEGETLELDPDGSNLCFNVLGGGWKKLSGEAIDKEEFRKKIVDHFGVYEPYVLDVYGFGESNTVAWDFCTERNMHLSPAVLAVTRDPDTLEIQDYGEEGLMSIWDPTMSAFPSFVISEDIVRLTEPFECDCGVISQCVEYRGRAKKAELRSCGLKMQQILTDEEMRNLTILKEKALRTGIGL
;
A
#
# COMPACT_ATOMS: atom_id res chain seq x y z
N MET A 1 -11.27 -29.50 28.80
CA MET A 1 -10.90 -28.75 27.58
C MET A 1 -11.63 -27.44 27.63
N SER A 2 -10.93 -26.32 27.70
CA SER A 2 -11.57 -25.01 27.74
C SER A 2 -12.19 -24.70 26.37
N GLY A 3 -13.20 -23.83 26.31
CA GLY A 3 -13.81 -23.43 25.03
C GLY A 3 -12.82 -22.79 24.03
N ASN A 4 -11.70 -22.24 24.53
CA ASN A 4 -10.63 -21.69 23.71
C ASN A 4 -9.79 -22.78 23.01
N ASP A 5 -9.55 -23.92 23.67
CA ASP A 5 -8.78 -25.03 23.08
C ASP A 5 -9.52 -25.71 21.92
N PHE A 6 -10.85 -25.75 21.98
CA PHE A 6 -11.65 -26.32 20.89
C PHE A 6 -11.62 -25.44 19.65
N LYS A 7 -11.78 -24.12 19.83
CA LYS A 7 -11.76 -23.15 18.73
C LYS A 7 -10.38 -23.07 18.05
N SER A 8 -9.29 -23.09 18.83
CA SER A 8 -7.93 -23.10 18.29
C SER A 8 -7.63 -24.38 17.50
N ASN A 9 -8.06 -25.54 18.01
CA ASN A 9 -7.90 -26.82 17.31
C ASN A 9 -8.70 -26.87 16.01
N LEU A 10 -9.92 -26.33 15.97
CA LEU A 10 -10.74 -26.27 14.77
C LEU A 10 -10.11 -25.38 13.69
N ILE A 11 -9.64 -24.18 14.07
CA ILE A 11 -8.94 -23.27 13.14
C ILE A 11 -7.71 -23.96 12.56
N ARG A 12 -6.92 -24.66 13.39
CA ARG A 12 -5.74 -25.39 12.93
C ARG A 12 -6.09 -26.53 11.95
N LEU A 13 -7.18 -27.25 12.21
CA LEU A 13 -7.66 -28.33 11.34
C LEU A 13 -8.09 -27.77 9.97
N VAL A 14 -8.89 -26.70 9.97
CA VAL A 14 -9.34 -26.02 8.75
C VAL A 14 -8.14 -25.51 7.95
N ARG A 15 -7.16 -24.91 8.62
CA ARG A 15 -5.96 -24.37 7.97
C ARG A 15 -5.10 -25.45 7.32
N ARG A 16 -4.89 -26.58 7.99
CA ARG A 16 -4.18 -27.73 7.40
C ARG A 16 -4.90 -28.24 6.16
N PHE A 17 -6.22 -28.40 6.25
CA PHE A 17 -7.04 -28.82 5.11
C PHE A 17 -6.91 -27.84 3.93
N ILE A 18 -6.94 -26.53 4.19
CA ILE A 18 -6.78 -25.52 3.14
C ILE A 18 -5.36 -25.54 2.54
N ALA A 19 -4.33 -25.73 3.36
CA ALA A 19 -2.94 -25.75 2.89
C ALA A 19 -2.59 -26.99 2.03
N ASP A 20 -3.33 -28.08 2.16
CA ASP A 20 -3.22 -29.27 1.32
C ASP A 20 -3.89 -29.10 -0.05
N LEU A 21 -4.69 -28.04 -0.24
CA LEU A 21 -5.21 -27.68 -1.55
C LEU A 21 -4.09 -27.12 -2.44
N PRO A 22 -4.25 -27.16 -3.78
CA PRO A 22 -3.35 -26.46 -4.69
C PRO A 22 -3.55 -24.94 -4.61
N VAL A 23 -3.18 -24.34 -3.47
CA VAL A 23 -3.47 -22.93 -3.13
C VAL A 23 -2.92 -21.98 -4.18
N VAL A 24 -1.71 -22.24 -4.69
CA VAL A 24 -1.09 -21.41 -5.72
C VAL A 24 -1.98 -21.36 -6.97
N ASP A 25 -2.47 -22.52 -7.42
CA ASP A 25 -3.34 -22.61 -8.58
C ASP A 25 -4.69 -21.94 -8.30
N ILE A 26 -5.28 -22.18 -7.12
CA ILE A 26 -6.54 -21.53 -6.71
C ILE A 26 -6.44 -20.00 -6.71
N VAL A 27 -5.33 -19.45 -6.19
CA VAL A 27 -5.11 -18.00 -6.17
C VAL A 27 -4.91 -17.49 -7.59
N ASN A 28 -4.08 -18.14 -8.40
CA ASN A 28 -3.85 -17.76 -9.80
C ASN A 28 -5.14 -17.81 -10.64
N ASP A 29 -5.94 -18.87 -10.49
CA ASP A 29 -7.23 -19.03 -11.17
C ASP A 29 -8.24 -17.97 -10.70
N GLY A 30 -8.25 -17.63 -9.41
CA GLY A 30 -9.06 -16.55 -8.86
C GLY A 30 -8.70 -15.19 -9.48
N PHE A 31 -7.42 -14.87 -9.54
CA PHE A 31 -6.90 -13.66 -10.19
C PHE A 31 -7.24 -13.63 -11.69
N GLN A 32 -6.99 -14.74 -12.39
CA GLN A 32 -7.30 -14.88 -13.81
C GLN A 32 -8.80 -14.72 -14.08
N THR A 33 -9.66 -15.23 -13.19
CA THR A 33 -11.11 -15.06 -13.26
C THR A 33 -11.50 -13.60 -13.11
N ILE A 34 -10.99 -12.89 -12.10
CA ILE A 34 -11.25 -11.46 -11.89
C ILE A 34 -10.77 -10.65 -13.11
N SER A 35 -9.56 -10.93 -13.62
CA SER A 35 -9.02 -10.26 -14.79
C SER A 35 -9.86 -10.50 -16.05
N SER A 36 -10.29 -11.74 -16.27
CA SER A 36 -11.14 -12.13 -17.40
C SER A 36 -12.54 -11.49 -17.33
N LEU A 37 -13.14 -11.42 -16.12
CA LEU A 37 -14.38 -10.69 -15.89
C LEU A 37 -14.21 -9.20 -16.18
N GLY A 38 -13.09 -8.60 -15.76
CA GLY A 38 -12.72 -7.23 -16.11
C GLY A 38 -12.75 -7.00 -17.62
N ARG A 39 -12.10 -7.88 -18.40
CA ARG A 39 -12.11 -7.82 -19.87
C ARG A 39 -13.52 -7.95 -20.45
N ILE A 40 -14.31 -8.95 -20.01
CA ILE A 40 -15.67 -9.20 -20.50
C ILE A 40 -16.60 -8.01 -20.22
N MET A 41 -16.44 -7.39 -19.06
CA MET A 41 -17.22 -6.21 -18.65
C MET A 41 -16.68 -4.89 -19.23
N ASN A 42 -15.66 -4.95 -20.09
CA ASN A 42 -14.95 -3.79 -20.65
C ASN A 42 -14.44 -2.83 -19.54
N ASN A 43 -13.92 -3.40 -18.45
CA ASN A 43 -13.31 -2.71 -17.34
C ASN A 43 -11.81 -3.04 -17.28
N PRO A 44 -10.97 -2.28 -18.01
CA PRO A 44 -9.53 -2.55 -18.09
C PRO A 44 -8.80 -2.36 -16.76
N VAL A 45 -9.39 -1.63 -15.79
CA VAL A 45 -8.81 -1.47 -14.46
C VAL A 45 -8.82 -2.81 -13.71
N TRP A 46 -9.95 -3.53 -13.73
CA TRP A 46 -10.05 -4.87 -13.12
C TRP A 46 -9.24 -5.90 -13.90
N GLU A 47 -9.18 -5.78 -15.23
CA GLU A 47 -8.29 -6.61 -16.04
C GLU A 47 -6.85 -6.47 -15.57
N LEU A 48 -6.34 -5.23 -15.46
CA LEU A 48 -4.97 -4.90 -15.07
C LEU A 48 -4.64 -5.30 -13.62
N SER A 49 -5.45 -4.87 -12.65
CA SER A 49 -5.12 -5.03 -11.22
C SER A 49 -5.07 -6.49 -10.75
N ALA A 50 -5.77 -7.38 -11.46
CA ALA A 50 -5.85 -8.80 -11.14
C ALA A 50 -5.08 -9.68 -12.13
N LYS A 51 -4.22 -9.11 -12.99
CA LYS A 51 -3.38 -9.92 -13.88
C LYS A 51 -2.41 -10.80 -13.08
N PRO A 52 -2.45 -12.14 -13.22
CA PRO A 52 -1.48 -13.01 -12.54
C PRO A 52 -0.02 -12.68 -12.90
N GLU A 53 0.22 -12.37 -14.18
CA GLU A 53 1.51 -12.07 -14.76
C GLU A 53 1.94 -10.60 -14.66
N LEU A 54 1.22 -9.74 -13.92
CA LEU A 54 1.42 -8.28 -13.89
C LEU A 54 2.89 -7.85 -13.74
N TRP A 55 3.66 -8.55 -12.89
CA TRP A 55 5.06 -8.24 -12.57
C TRP A 55 6.09 -8.81 -13.55
N HIS A 56 5.66 -9.61 -14.53
CA HIS A 56 6.50 -10.26 -15.53
C HIS A 56 5.99 -10.00 -16.95
N MET A 57 5.07 -9.05 -17.08
CA MET A 57 4.34 -8.81 -18.32
C MET A 57 5.27 -8.12 -19.33
N ASP A 58 5.16 -8.53 -20.60
CA ASP A 58 5.79 -7.83 -21.71
C ASP A 58 5.43 -6.34 -21.67
N GLN A 59 6.45 -5.46 -21.74
CA GLN A 59 6.28 -4.03 -21.48
C GLN A 59 5.31 -3.38 -22.45
N LYS A 60 5.35 -3.75 -23.73
CA LYS A 60 4.43 -3.20 -24.73
C LYS A 60 2.98 -3.56 -24.42
N LYS A 61 2.71 -4.82 -24.07
CA LYS A 61 1.35 -5.25 -23.66
C LYS A 61 0.90 -4.57 -22.38
N LEU A 62 1.81 -4.40 -21.41
CA LEU A 62 1.53 -3.73 -20.15
C LEU A 62 1.16 -2.27 -20.39
N GLU A 63 1.94 -1.56 -21.20
CA GLU A 63 1.68 -0.17 -21.58
C GLU A 63 0.32 0.00 -22.26
N GLU A 64 -0.01 -0.87 -23.22
CA GLU A 64 -1.31 -0.86 -23.89
C GLU A 64 -2.47 -1.07 -22.90
N LEU A 65 -2.35 -2.00 -21.96
CA LEU A 65 -3.39 -2.28 -20.96
C LEU A 65 -3.48 -1.15 -19.91
N ARG A 66 -2.34 -0.65 -19.45
CA ARG A 66 -2.24 0.48 -18.52
C ARG A 66 -2.83 1.75 -19.12
N PHE A 67 -2.55 2.04 -20.39
CA PHE A 67 -3.17 3.15 -21.12
C PHE A 67 -4.70 3.02 -21.15
N LYS A 68 -5.23 1.84 -21.50
CA LYS A 68 -6.68 1.58 -21.48
C LYS A 68 -7.27 1.78 -20.08
N ALA A 69 -6.59 1.31 -19.03
CA ALA A 69 -7.02 1.47 -17.65
C ALA A 69 -7.03 2.94 -17.20
N ILE A 70 -5.99 3.71 -17.52
CA ILE A 70 -5.90 5.15 -17.21
C ILE A 70 -6.98 5.92 -17.95
N LYS A 71 -7.17 5.67 -19.24
CA LYS A 71 -8.24 6.32 -20.03
C LYS A 71 -9.63 6.00 -19.47
N TYR A 72 -9.87 4.75 -19.08
CA TYR A 72 -11.12 4.35 -18.43
C TYR A 72 -11.35 5.09 -17.11
N ALA A 73 -10.32 5.15 -16.26
CA ALA A 73 -10.38 5.86 -14.99
C ALA A 73 -10.60 7.37 -15.21
N PHE A 74 -9.90 7.97 -16.18
CA PHE A 74 -10.07 9.37 -16.53
C PHE A 74 -11.49 9.70 -16.97
N ASN A 75 -12.09 8.89 -17.86
CA ASN A 75 -13.49 9.04 -18.24
C ASN A 75 -14.41 8.96 -17.02
N TYR A 76 -14.22 7.95 -16.18
CA TYR A 76 -15.02 7.76 -14.98
C TYR A 76 -14.93 8.97 -14.02
N HIS A 77 -13.73 9.47 -13.74
CA HIS A 77 -13.55 10.61 -12.84
C HIS A 77 -14.07 11.92 -13.45
N TYR A 78 -13.86 12.14 -14.75
CA TYR A 78 -14.42 13.30 -15.46
C TYR A 78 -15.95 13.32 -15.39
N ASP A 79 -16.61 12.15 -15.52
CA ASP A 79 -18.07 12.08 -15.48
C ASP A 79 -18.65 12.22 -14.05
N ASN A 80 -17.93 11.71 -13.04
CA ASN A 80 -18.48 11.53 -11.69
C ASN A 80 -17.89 12.46 -10.61
N CYS A 81 -16.80 13.18 -10.90
CA CYS A 81 -16.19 14.13 -9.97
C CYS A 81 -16.35 15.56 -10.47
N ASN A 82 -17.32 16.30 -9.90
CA ASN A 82 -17.60 17.68 -10.31
C ASN A 82 -16.37 18.59 -10.23
N PHE A 83 -15.61 18.49 -9.13
CA PHE A 83 -14.36 19.22 -8.96
C PHE A 83 -13.36 18.92 -10.07
N TYR A 84 -13.14 17.63 -10.36
CA TYR A 84 -12.15 17.23 -11.35
C TYR A 84 -12.55 17.58 -12.78
N ARG A 85 -13.84 17.47 -13.11
CA ARG A 85 -14.38 17.94 -14.39
C ARG A 85 -14.12 19.43 -14.60
N LYS A 86 -14.49 20.28 -13.63
CA LYS A 86 -14.18 21.72 -13.69
C LYS A 86 -12.68 21.98 -13.81
N TYR A 87 -11.87 21.23 -13.05
CA TYR A 87 -10.41 21.32 -13.13
C TYR A 87 -9.90 20.99 -14.54
N CYS A 88 -10.47 19.97 -15.19
CA CYS A 88 -10.17 19.63 -16.58
C CYS A 88 -10.63 20.70 -17.57
N ASP A 89 -11.84 21.23 -17.41
CA ASP A 89 -12.42 22.22 -18.30
C ASP A 89 -11.70 23.58 -18.21
N GLU A 90 -11.44 24.06 -17.00
CA GLU A 90 -10.90 25.41 -16.75
C GLU A 90 -9.38 25.49 -16.92
N TYR A 91 -8.64 24.42 -16.61
CA TYR A 91 -7.16 24.45 -16.61
C TYR A 91 -6.54 23.58 -17.69
N GLY A 92 -7.13 22.41 -17.96
CA GLY A 92 -6.64 21.52 -19.00
C GLY A 92 -7.22 21.82 -20.38
N ASN A 93 -8.43 22.42 -20.43
CA ASN A 93 -9.27 22.47 -21.63
C ASN A 93 -9.31 21.09 -22.33
N VAL A 94 -9.53 20.05 -21.54
CA VAL A 94 -9.33 18.65 -21.93
C VAL A 94 -10.50 17.79 -21.47
N SER A 95 -10.85 16.80 -22.29
CA SER A 95 -11.91 15.84 -22.01
C SER A 95 -11.49 14.43 -22.44
N PRO A 96 -12.22 13.38 -22.03
CA PRO A 96 -11.83 11.99 -22.34
C PRO A 96 -11.68 11.66 -23.83
N LYS A 97 -12.35 12.43 -24.71
CA LYS A 97 -12.24 12.28 -26.18
C LYS A 97 -10.89 12.73 -26.74
N ASP A 98 -10.13 13.55 -26.01
CA ASP A 98 -8.87 14.14 -26.47
C ASP A 98 -7.65 13.25 -26.18
N ILE A 99 -7.87 12.10 -25.53
CA ILE A 99 -6.84 11.17 -25.08
C ILE A 99 -6.81 9.94 -25.99
N HIS A 100 -5.78 9.79 -26.81
CA HIS A 100 -5.64 8.70 -27.78
C HIS A 100 -4.37 7.86 -27.59
N THR A 101 -3.36 8.41 -26.92
CA THR A 101 -2.04 7.82 -26.72
C THR A 101 -1.57 7.98 -25.27
N ILE A 102 -0.46 7.32 -24.93
CA ILE A 102 0.19 7.49 -23.63
C ILE A 102 0.78 8.90 -23.46
N ASP A 103 1.26 9.52 -24.54
CA ASP A 103 1.78 10.89 -24.50
C ASP A 103 0.65 11.87 -24.16
N ASP A 104 -0.56 11.65 -24.69
CA ASP A 104 -1.73 12.44 -24.31
C ASP A 104 -2.05 12.34 -22.80
N VAL A 105 -1.77 11.18 -22.17
CA VAL A 105 -1.93 11.02 -20.72
C VAL A 105 -0.96 11.93 -19.98
N LEU A 106 0.31 11.91 -20.37
CA LEU A 106 1.39 12.66 -19.71
C LEU A 106 1.24 14.17 -19.88
N GLU A 107 0.83 14.62 -21.07
CA GLU A 107 0.77 16.02 -21.45
C GLU A 107 -0.57 16.69 -21.13
N LYS A 108 -1.68 15.95 -21.27
CA LYS A 108 -3.02 16.56 -21.28
C LYS A 108 -3.85 16.25 -20.05
N ILE A 109 -3.71 15.07 -19.42
CA ILE A 109 -4.54 14.73 -18.24
C ILE A 109 -4.06 15.54 -17.03
N PRO A 110 -4.88 16.46 -16.49
CA PRO A 110 -4.45 17.32 -15.40
C PRO A 110 -4.25 16.51 -14.12
N GLN A 111 -3.12 16.73 -13.46
CA GLN A 111 -2.80 16.10 -12.18
C GLN A 111 -3.08 17.05 -11.01
N ILE A 112 -3.50 16.45 -9.90
CA ILE A 112 -3.90 17.15 -8.69
C ILE A 112 -2.71 17.16 -7.70
N PRO A 113 -2.21 18.33 -7.29
CA PRO A 113 -1.23 18.39 -6.20
C PRO A 113 -1.82 17.81 -4.92
N THR A 114 -1.03 17.03 -4.17
CA THR A 114 -1.50 16.38 -2.93
C THR A 114 -2.09 17.36 -1.90
N GLU A 115 -1.68 18.63 -1.89
CA GLU A 115 -2.22 19.67 -1.02
C GLU A 115 -3.68 20.02 -1.31
N ALA A 116 -4.19 19.76 -2.52
CA ALA A 116 -5.59 20.01 -2.84
C ALA A 116 -6.53 19.17 -1.96
N PHE A 117 -6.12 17.94 -1.62
CA PHE A 117 -6.87 17.04 -0.75
C PHE A 117 -6.95 17.51 0.71
N LYS A 118 -6.12 18.49 1.11
CA LYS A 118 -6.20 19.16 2.43
C LYS A 118 -7.24 20.29 2.44
N LYS A 119 -7.62 20.81 1.27
CA LYS A 119 -8.49 21.99 1.12
C LYS A 119 -9.95 21.63 0.83
N THR A 120 -10.21 20.48 0.23
CA THR A 120 -11.55 20.06 -0.16
C THR A 120 -11.71 18.54 -0.17
N MET A 121 -12.96 18.08 -0.16
CA MET A 121 -13.30 16.70 -0.49
C MET A 121 -13.26 16.51 -2.00
N ILE A 122 -12.30 15.73 -2.48
CA ILE A 122 -12.27 15.25 -3.87
C ILE A 122 -12.84 13.83 -3.86
N SER A 123 -13.97 13.63 -4.55
CA SER A 123 -14.66 12.33 -4.62
C SER A 123 -15.32 12.13 -5.98
N SER A 124 -15.19 10.93 -6.53
CA SER A 124 -15.92 10.44 -7.72
C SER A 124 -17.06 9.50 -7.35
N ILE A 125 -17.22 9.21 -6.06
CA ILE A 125 -18.26 8.32 -5.54
C ILE A 125 -19.26 9.09 -4.68
N PRO A 126 -20.54 8.66 -4.66
CA PRO A 126 -21.52 9.20 -3.73
C PRO A 126 -21.18 8.79 -2.29
N LYS A 127 -21.67 9.55 -1.31
CA LYS A 127 -21.29 9.41 0.10
C LYS A 127 -21.62 8.03 0.69
N GLU A 128 -22.66 7.39 0.18
CA GLU A 128 -23.16 6.07 0.59
C GLU A 128 -22.20 4.95 0.16
N ARG A 129 -21.37 5.19 -0.86
CA ARG A 129 -20.34 4.24 -1.33
C ARG A 129 -18.98 4.42 -0.66
N ILE A 130 -18.81 5.46 0.17
CA ILE A 130 -17.60 5.65 0.96
C ILE A 130 -17.58 4.58 2.06
N HIS A 131 -16.69 3.61 1.91
CA HIS A 131 -16.47 2.53 2.86
C HIS A 131 -15.65 3.01 4.07
N THR A 132 -14.52 3.66 3.80
CA THR A 132 -13.67 4.30 4.82
C THR A 132 -13.09 5.61 4.30
N VAL A 133 -12.44 6.37 5.16
CA VAL A 133 -11.74 7.61 4.82
C VAL A 133 -10.32 7.46 5.34
N VAL A 134 -9.32 7.79 4.53
CA VAL A 134 -7.92 7.85 4.93
C VAL A 134 -7.54 9.30 5.24
N THR A 135 -6.96 9.52 6.41
CA THR A 135 -6.37 10.78 6.85
C THR A 135 -4.85 10.72 6.75
N THR A 136 -4.25 11.76 6.17
CA THR A 136 -2.79 11.91 6.12
C THR A 136 -2.33 12.89 7.19
N SER A 137 -1.28 12.56 7.93
CA SER A 137 -0.76 13.41 9.01
C SER A 137 -0.15 14.69 8.44
N GLY A 138 -0.84 15.83 8.61
CA GLY A 138 -0.27 17.14 8.36
C GLY A 138 0.44 17.67 9.61
N THR A 139 1.72 18.05 9.48
CA THR A 139 2.53 18.65 10.57
C THR A 139 2.04 20.03 11.03
N SER A 140 0.91 20.51 10.50
CA SER A 140 0.32 21.83 10.79
C SER A 140 -1.18 21.78 11.12
N GLY A 141 -1.75 20.61 11.44
CA GLY A 141 -3.17 20.47 11.82
C GLY A 141 -4.18 20.43 10.67
N ASN A 142 -3.74 20.51 9.41
CA ASN A 142 -4.57 20.33 8.22
C ASN A 142 -4.34 18.93 7.62
N PHE A 143 -5.30 18.03 7.81
CA PHE A 143 -5.28 16.66 7.30
C PHE A 143 -5.91 16.59 5.90
N SER A 144 -5.37 15.75 5.02
CA SER A 144 -6.14 15.33 3.83
C SER A 144 -7.21 14.32 4.26
N TYR A 145 -8.38 14.34 3.64
CA TYR A 145 -9.44 13.35 3.86
C TYR A 145 -9.74 12.63 2.56
N LEU A 146 -9.30 11.39 2.45
CA LEU A 146 -9.23 10.63 1.21
C LEU A 146 -10.25 9.50 1.25
N PRO A 147 -11.43 9.63 0.63
CA PRO A 147 -12.44 8.59 0.66
C PRO A 147 -11.92 7.30 0.01
N ARG A 148 -12.43 6.15 0.45
CA ARG A 148 -12.15 4.83 -0.11
C ARG A 148 -13.46 4.07 -0.27
N ASP A 149 -13.70 3.54 -1.45
CA ASP A 149 -14.72 2.51 -1.69
C ASP A 149 -14.11 1.11 -1.60
N TYR A 150 -14.98 0.11 -1.50
CA TYR A 150 -14.55 -1.29 -1.44
C TYR A 150 -13.80 -1.72 -2.72
N GLY A 151 -14.20 -1.19 -3.89
CA GLY A 151 -13.56 -1.47 -5.17
C GLY A 151 -12.09 -1.05 -5.20
N SER A 152 -11.77 0.17 -4.77
CA SER A 152 -10.37 0.64 -4.70
C SER A 152 -9.54 -0.21 -3.74
N LEU A 153 -10.10 -0.58 -2.58
CA LEU A 153 -9.40 -1.39 -1.58
C LEU A 153 -9.13 -2.82 -2.06
N LEU A 154 -10.09 -3.44 -2.74
CA LEU A 154 -9.93 -4.79 -3.28
C LEU A 154 -8.88 -4.82 -4.41
N ARG A 155 -8.84 -3.80 -5.28
CA ARG A 155 -7.79 -3.68 -6.32
C ARG A 155 -6.40 -3.53 -5.72
N LEU A 156 -6.25 -2.71 -4.67
CA LEU A 156 -5.01 -2.61 -3.91
C LEU A 156 -4.62 -3.96 -3.30
N GLY A 157 -5.59 -4.68 -2.72
CA GLY A 157 -5.41 -6.04 -2.22
C GLY A 157 -4.88 -7.00 -3.29
N CYS A 158 -5.46 -6.97 -4.51
CA CYS A 158 -4.97 -7.77 -5.64
C CYS A 158 -3.51 -7.44 -5.98
N VAL A 159 -3.14 -6.15 -6.09
CA VAL A 159 -1.77 -5.72 -6.40
C VAL A 159 -0.79 -6.19 -5.32
N VAL A 160 -1.12 -6.02 -4.04
CA VAL A 160 -0.24 -6.41 -2.91
C VAL A 160 -0.09 -7.94 -2.82
N VAL A 161 -1.18 -8.69 -2.92
CA VAL A 161 -1.13 -10.17 -2.92
C VAL A 161 -0.33 -10.66 -4.12
N SER A 162 -0.53 -10.07 -5.30
CA SER A 162 0.26 -10.38 -6.49
C SER A 162 1.75 -10.07 -6.28
N TYR A 163 2.10 -8.96 -5.61
CA TYR A 163 3.49 -8.63 -5.32
C TYR A 163 4.14 -9.63 -4.35
N ILE A 164 3.46 -10.00 -3.27
CA ILE A 164 3.96 -11.01 -2.32
C ILE A 164 4.14 -12.35 -3.04
N ALA A 165 3.15 -12.76 -3.84
CA ALA A 165 3.17 -14.02 -4.56
C ALA A 165 4.22 -14.06 -5.68
N ASN A 166 4.50 -12.96 -6.36
CA ASN A 166 5.44 -12.94 -7.48
C ASN A 166 6.86 -12.59 -7.07
N VAL A 167 7.04 -11.65 -6.14
CA VAL A 167 8.33 -11.09 -5.75
C VAL A 167 8.77 -11.61 -4.40
N GLY A 168 7.87 -11.56 -3.40
CA GLY A 168 8.16 -12.06 -2.04
C GLY A 168 8.55 -13.54 -2.02
N ARG A 169 7.91 -14.38 -2.84
CA ARG A 169 8.28 -15.80 -2.96
C ARG A 169 9.72 -16.00 -3.42
N LEU A 170 10.22 -15.16 -4.33
CA LEU A 170 11.56 -15.31 -4.92
C LEU A 170 12.62 -15.00 -3.88
N LYS A 171 12.37 -14.00 -3.03
CA LYS A 171 13.18 -13.75 -1.83
C LYS A 171 13.23 -14.97 -0.92
N VAL A 172 12.08 -15.55 -0.56
CA VAL A 172 12.07 -16.75 0.29
C VAL A 172 12.86 -17.89 -0.35
N LEU A 173 12.68 -18.15 -1.64
CA LEU A 173 13.39 -19.22 -2.34
C LEU A 173 14.91 -18.98 -2.41
N LYS A 174 15.37 -17.73 -2.55
CA LYS A 174 16.81 -17.38 -2.51
C LYS A 174 17.38 -17.57 -1.12
N GLU A 175 16.71 -17.06 -0.09
CA GLU A 175 17.21 -17.09 1.29
C GLU A 175 17.05 -18.47 1.95
N GLN A 176 16.11 -19.30 1.49
CA GLN A 176 15.78 -20.58 2.12
C GLN A 176 15.84 -21.75 1.11
N PRO A 177 17.05 -22.23 0.77
CA PRO A 177 17.26 -23.33 -0.17
C PRO A 177 16.54 -24.63 0.19
N ARG A 178 16.13 -24.80 1.46
CA ARG A 178 15.35 -25.95 1.96
C ARG A 178 14.04 -26.18 1.21
N PHE A 179 13.54 -25.17 0.49
CA PHE A 179 12.34 -25.29 -0.32
C PHE A 179 12.61 -25.76 -1.75
N GLU A 180 13.88 -25.98 -2.13
CA GLU A 180 14.28 -26.60 -3.41
C GLU A 180 13.73 -25.87 -4.66
N GLY A 181 13.50 -24.55 -4.55
CA GLY A 181 12.92 -23.75 -5.64
C GLY A 181 11.40 -23.89 -5.80
N GLU A 182 10.72 -24.66 -4.94
CA GLU A 182 9.29 -24.96 -5.09
C GLU A 182 8.40 -23.96 -4.33
N THR A 183 7.67 -23.13 -5.08
CA THR A 183 6.70 -22.16 -4.54
C THR A 183 5.61 -22.82 -3.68
N SER A 184 5.15 -24.02 -4.06
CA SER A 184 4.12 -24.77 -3.33
C SER A 184 4.57 -25.12 -1.90
N LYS A 185 5.82 -25.52 -1.72
CA LYS A 185 6.40 -25.82 -0.40
C LYS A 185 6.48 -24.57 0.48
N VAL A 186 6.84 -23.42 -0.10
CA VAL A 186 6.85 -22.12 0.60
C VAL A 186 5.44 -21.74 1.07
N VAL A 187 4.47 -21.77 0.16
CA VAL A 187 3.08 -21.38 0.45
C VAL A 187 2.45 -22.32 1.49
N ASN A 188 2.66 -23.64 1.35
CA ASN A 188 2.17 -24.63 2.31
C ASN A 188 2.79 -24.41 3.70
N TYR A 189 4.11 -24.20 3.79
CA TYR A 189 4.76 -23.89 5.07
C TYR A 189 4.21 -22.61 5.67
N PHE A 190 4.16 -21.53 4.89
CA PHE A 190 3.69 -20.23 5.36
C PHE A 190 2.25 -20.32 5.86
N LEU A 191 1.31 -20.84 5.06
CA LEU A 191 -0.08 -20.98 5.48
C LEU A 191 -0.23 -21.86 6.72
N ASN A 192 0.55 -22.93 6.89
CA ASN A 192 0.51 -23.79 8.07
C ASN A 192 1.18 -23.19 9.32
N ASN A 193 2.01 -22.16 9.19
CA ASN A 193 2.75 -21.58 10.31
C ASN A 193 2.53 -20.08 10.55
N VAL A 194 1.85 -19.36 9.66
CA VAL A 194 1.67 -17.90 9.75
C VAL A 194 0.78 -17.47 10.91
N TYR A 195 1.21 -16.39 11.55
CA TYR A 195 0.44 -15.49 12.39
C TYR A 195 0.79 -14.04 12.02
N VAL A 196 -0.21 -13.16 11.87
CA VAL A 196 0.03 -11.75 11.48
C VAL A 196 -0.15 -10.83 12.69
N SER A 197 0.95 -10.18 13.11
CA SER A 197 1.01 -9.23 14.22
C SER A 197 0.94 -7.80 13.69
N ILE A 198 -0.19 -7.13 13.91
CA ILE A 198 -0.49 -5.84 13.26
C ILE A 198 -0.33 -4.71 14.26
N PHE A 199 0.74 -3.93 14.09
CA PHE A 199 1.08 -2.73 14.86
C PHE A 199 0.43 -1.47 14.26
N LEU A 200 -0.82 -1.63 13.84
CA LEU A 200 -1.69 -0.58 13.32
C LEU A 200 -3.00 -0.60 14.12
N PRO A 201 -3.71 0.54 14.22
CA PRO A 201 -5.06 0.52 14.79
C PRO A 201 -6.00 -0.25 13.87
N HIS A 202 -7.12 -0.72 14.42
CA HIS A 202 -8.10 -1.41 13.61
C HIS A 202 -8.61 -0.47 12.49
N PRO A 203 -8.85 -0.95 11.25
CA PRO A 203 -9.23 -0.07 10.13
C PRO A 203 -10.59 0.65 10.30
N ASN A 204 -11.41 0.20 11.25
CA ASN A 204 -12.65 0.90 11.65
C ASN A 204 -12.40 2.03 12.66
N GLU A 205 -11.20 2.09 13.25
CA GLU A 205 -10.82 3.00 14.33
C GLU A 205 -9.74 3.98 13.89
N ALA A 206 -8.92 3.68 12.89
CA ALA A 206 -7.99 4.65 12.35
C ALA A 206 -7.89 4.62 10.83
N SER A 207 -7.68 5.82 10.31
CA SER A 207 -7.77 6.16 8.91
C SER A 207 -6.40 6.31 8.27
N THR A 208 -5.38 5.48 8.55
CA THR A 208 -4.09 5.65 7.86
C THR A 208 -4.08 4.98 6.48
N TRP A 209 -3.23 5.44 5.57
CA TRP A 209 -3.06 4.78 4.27
C TRP A 209 -2.58 3.34 4.45
N PHE A 210 -1.67 3.12 5.41
CA PHE A 210 -1.08 1.82 5.67
C PHE A 210 -2.10 0.84 6.26
N SER A 211 -2.95 1.32 7.18
CA SER A 211 -4.11 0.58 7.69
C SER A 211 -5.09 0.20 6.57
N SER A 212 -5.27 1.05 5.57
CA SER A 212 -6.18 0.79 4.44
C SER A 212 -5.61 -0.22 3.45
N GLY A 213 -4.30 -0.18 3.18
CA GLY A 213 -3.62 -1.23 2.42
C GLY A 213 -3.77 -2.59 3.09
N PHE A 214 -3.62 -2.64 4.42
CA PHE A 214 -3.81 -3.86 5.17
C PHE A 214 -5.27 -4.35 5.18
N TYR A 215 -6.24 -3.43 5.23
CA TYR A 215 -7.66 -3.80 5.12
C TYR A 215 -7.95 -4.59 3.82
N GLY A 216 -7.29 -4.24 2.72
CA GLY A 216 -7.37 -4.96 1.45
C GLY A 216 -6.92 -6.43 1.52
N LEU A 217 -6.11 -6.81 2.53
CA LEU A 217 -5.62 -8.17 2.74
C LEU A 217 -6.55 -9.02 3.63
N ILE A 218 -7.46 -8.40 4.39
CA ILE A 218 -8.36 -9.11 5.31
C ILE A 218 -9.20 -10.20 4.61
N PRO A 219 -9.82 -9.96 3.44
CA PRO A 219 -10.55 -11.01 2.73
C PRO A 219 -9.70 -12.25 2.42
N PHE A 220 -8.45 -12.04 2.01
CA PHE A 220 -7.50 -13.13 1.75
C PHE A 220 -7.16 -13.89 3.04
N MET A 221 -6.83 -13.18 4.12
CA MET A 221 -6.53 -13.81 5.41
C MET A 221 -7.70 -14.64 5.94
N ASN A 222 -8.93 -14.12 5.82
CA ASN A 222 -10.14 -14.84 6.23
C ASN A 222 -10.38 -16.09 5.38
N MET A 223 -10.19 -15.99 4.05
CA MET A 223 -10.33 -17.12 3.13
C MET A 223 -9.39 -18.28 3.49
N PHE A 224 -8.17 -17.98 3.93
CA PHE A 224 -7.17 -18.97 4.31
C PHE A 224 -7.09 -19.25 5.82
N SER A 225 -8.03 -18.71 6.61
CA SER A 225 -8.06 -18.85 8.08
C SER A 225 -6.73 -18.46 8.76
N ILE A 226 -6.07 -17.42 8.25
CA ILE A 226 -4.82 -16.89 8.81
C ILE A 226 -5.15 -16.13 10.10
N PRO A 227 -4.55 -16.49 11.25
CA PRO A 227 -4.76 -15.77 12.50
C PRO A 227 -4.03 -14.43 12.47
N TYR A 228 -4.69 -13.38 12.95
CA TYR A 228 -4.10 -12.04 13.05
C TYR A 228 -4.63 -11.30 14.28
N ASP A 229 -3.83 -10.39 14.85
CA ASP A 229 -4.26 -9.50 15.95
C ASP A 229 -3.85 -8.04 15.66
N PHE A 230 -4.77 -7.11 15.92
CA PHE A 230 -4.52 -5.66 15.89
C PHE A 230 -4.10 -5.18 17.27
N HIS A 231 -2.82 -4.82 17.42
CA HIS A 231 -2.20 -4.48 18.70
C HIS A 231 -2.51 -3.07 19.20
N LEU A 232 -3.04 -2.20 18.34
CA LEU A 232 -3.41 -0.82 18.70
C LEU A 232 -4.94 -0.60 18.69
N SER A 233 -5.72 -1.68 18.86
CA SER A 233 -7.19 -1.58 18.92
C SER A 233 -7.63 -0.72 20.11
N GLY A 234 -8.63 0.13 19.90
CA GLY A 234 -9.07 1.14 20.85
C GLY A 234 -8.03 2.24 21.12
N PHE A 235 -7.06 2.42 20.22
CA PHE A 235 -5.91 3.33 20.37
C PHE A 235 -5.06 3.10 21.62
N ARG A 236 -5.12 1.90 22.20
CA ARG A 236 -4.35 1.54 23.39
C ARG A 236 -3.08 0.81 22.98
N PHE A 237 -1.94 1.38 23.35
CA PHE A 237 -0.65 0.69 23.28
C PHE A 237 -0.38 0.04 24.63
N ASP A 238 -0.38 -1.30 24.66
CA ASP A 238 -0.07 -2.12 25.84
C ASP A 238 1.12 -3.03 25.50
N PRO A 239 2.36 -2.58 25.71
CA PRO A 239 3.55 -3.29 25.25
C PRO A 239 3.70 -4.66 25.91
N GLN A 240 3.33 -4.79 27.20
CA GLN A 240 3.36 -6.06 27.92
C GLN A 240 2.39 -7.08 27.31
N LYS A 241 1.16 -6.67 26.99
CA LYS A 241 0.17 -7.54 26.34
C LYS A 241 0.61 -7.92 24.93
N ILE A 242 1.20 -6.98 24.19
CA ILE A 242 1.69 -7.22 22.83
C ILE A 242 2.78 -8.30 22.84
N LEU A 243 3.83 -8.15 23.64
CA LEU A 243 4.92 -9.12 23.75
C LEU A 243 4.40 -10.48 24.18
N ARG A 244 3.53 -10.52 25.19
CA ARG A 244 2.90 -11.77 25.65
C ARG A 244 2.11 -12.45 24.53
N THR A 245 1.32 -11.69 23.78
CA THR A 245 0.53 -12.22 22.67
C THR A 245 1.43 -12.80 21.58
N ILE A 246 2.50 -12.09 21.20
CA ILE A 246 3.46 -12.58 20.20
C ILE A 246 4.13 -13.87 20.71
N LYS A 247 4.64 -13.89 21.96
CA LYS A 247 5.25 -15.06 22.59
C LYS A 247 4.29 -16.26 22.66
N GLU A 248 3.01 -16.03 22.96
CA GLU A 248 1.98 -17.08 23.00
C GLU A 248 1.67 -17.61 21.61
N ARG A 249 1.45 -16.72 20.63
CA ARG A 249 1.13 -17.09 19.24
C ARG A 249 2.29 -17.80 18.55
N ALA A 250 3.53 -17.39 18.82
CA ALA A 250 4.74 -17.97 18.26
C ALA A 250 4.96 -19.45 18.66
N LYS A 251 4.38 -19.91 19.78
CA LYS A 251 4.43 -21.33 20.18
C LYS A 251 3.72 -22.25 19.19
N ASP A 252 2.61 -21.79 18.63
CA ASP A 252 1.77 -22.54 17.69
C ASP A 252 1.97 -22.14 16.23
N ASN A 253 2.52 -20.94 15.99
CA ASN A 253 2.66 -20.33 14.66
C ASN A 253 4.11 -19.85 14.51
N LYS A 254 4.94 -20.64 13.83
CA LYS A 254 6.36 -20.32 13.69
C LYS A 254 6.61 -19.04 12.90
N ALA A 255 5.81 -18.77 11.87
CA ALA A 255 6.01 -17.64 10.95
C ALA A 255 5.25 -16.41 11.46
N VAL A 256 5.90 -15.57 12.27
CA VAL A 256 5.31 -14.31 12.75
C VAL A 256 5.56 -13.21 11.72
N PHE A 257 4.48 -12.76 11.07
CA PHE A 257 4.50 -11.65 10.11
C PHE A 257 4.06 -10.36 10.81
N SER A 258 5.00 -9.49 11.13
CA SER A 258 4.76 -8.21 11.79
C SER A 258 4.62 -7.07 10.77
N LEU A 259 3.66 -6.17 10.98
CA LEU A 259 3.46 -5.01 10.11
C LEU A 259 3.02 -3.78 10.90
N GLY A 260 3.69 -2.65 10.73
CA GLY A 260 3.24 -1.36 11.26
C GLY A 260 4.27 -0.24 11.16
N PHE A 261 4.00 0.86 11.84
CA PHE A 261 4.88 2.04 11.76
C PHE A 261 6.12 1.87 12.64
N HIS A 262 7.28 2.29 12.14
CA HIS A 262 8.56 2.23 12.85
C HIS A 262 8.49 2.83 14.27
N TYR A 263 7.74 3.91 14.49
CA TYR A 263 7.61 4.52 15.82
C TYR A 263 6.90 3.60 16.84
N VAL A 264 5.97 2.74 16.40
CA VAL A 264 5.30 1.78 17.30
C VAL A 264 6.27 0.68 17.72
N PHE A 265 7.04 0.16 16.76
CA PHE A 265 8.12 -0.78 17.05
C PHE A 265 9.15 -0.16 18.00
N ASN A 266 9.51 1.11 17.79
CA ASN A 266 10.43 1.83 18.66
C ASN A 266 9.95 1.92 20.11
N GLU A 267 8.67 2.24 20.34
CA GLU A 267 8.12 2.27 21.70
C GLU A 267 8.05 0.87 22.33
N LEU A 268 7.83 -0.19 21.53
CA LEU A 268 7.90 -1.55 22.04
C LEU A 268 9.32 -1.93 22.45
N MET A 269 10.31 -1.60 21.62
CA MET A 269 11.72 -1.88 21.89
C MET A 269 12.22 -1.15 23.14
N LYS A 270 11.78 0.10 23.37
CA LYS A 270 12.07 0.80 24.64
C LYS A 270 11.54 0.05 25.85
N TYR A 271 10.30 -0.43 25.78
CA TYR A 271 9.73 -1.23 26.87
C TYR A 271 10.51 -2.54 27.07
N MET A 272 10.95 -3.18 25.98
CA MET A 272 11.80 -4.38 26.02
C MET A 272 13.14 -4.11 26.73
N ASP A 273 13.78 -2.97 26.44
CA ASP A 273 14.99 -2.53 27.13
C ASP A 273 14.76 -2.29 28.63
N GLU A 274 13.67 -1.61 28.99
CA GLU A 274 13.31 -1.29 30.37
C GLU A 274 13.07 -2.54 31.22
N GLU A 275 12.44 -3.57 30.64
CA GLU A 275 12.12 -4.83 31.33
C GLU A 275 13.21 -5.91 31.15
N GLY A 276 14.25 -5.64 30.35
CA GLY A 276 15.29 -6.62 30.02
C GLY A 276 14.75 -7.84 29.25
N GLU A 277 13.74 -7.64 28.40
CA GLU A 277 13.13 -8.68 27.58
C GLU A 277 13.62 -8.61 26.12
N THR A 278 13.78 -9.77 25.47
CA THR A 278 13.90 -9.89 24.01
C THR A 278 12.97 -10.98 23.48
N LEU A 279 12.80 -11.03 22.16
CA LEU A 279 12.23 -12.18 21.45
C LEU A 279 13.33 -12.88 20.66
N GLU A 280 13.10 -14.16 20.34
CA GLU A 280 13.97 -14.99 19.52
C GLU A 280 13.09 -15.74 18.51
N LEU A 281 12.56 -15.01 17.52
CA LEU A 281 11.52 -15.52 16.62
C LEU A 281 12.09 -16.35 15.47
N ASP A 282 13.15 -15.86 14.82
CA ASP A 282 13.67 -16.45 13.58
C ASP A 282 15.10 -16.00 13.23
N PRO A 283 16.14 -16.32 14.02
CA PRO A 283 17.49 -15.80 13.79
C PRO A 283 18.12 -16.25 12.45
N ASP A 284 17.70 -17.39 11.91
CA ASP A 284 18.22 -17.99 10.66
C ASP A 284 17.28 -17.87 9.45
N GLY A 285 16.10 -17.25 9.65
CA GLY A 285 15.10 -17.06 8.60
C GLY A 285 14.27 -18.31 8.30
N SER A 286 14.54 -19.45 8.94
CA SER A 286 13.85 -20.70 8.63
C SER A 286 12.37 -20.67 9.00
N ASN A 287 11.96 -19.83 9.95
CA ASN A 287 10.56 -19.66 10.34
C ASN A 287 9.78 -18.68 9.45
N LEU A 288 10.44 -17.91 8.59
CA LEU A 288 9.83 -16.90 7.72
C LEU A 288 9.16 -15.74 8.48
N CYS A 289 9.82 -15.24 9.54
CA CYS A 289 9.30 -14.10 10.31
C CYS A 289 9.64 -12.77 9.64
N PHE A 290 8.69 -12.23 8.89
CA PHE A 290 8.81 -10.93 8.22
C PHE A 290 8.40 -9.77 9.12
N ASN A 291 9.15 -8.67 9.05
CA ASN A 291 8.86 -7.43 9.77
C ASN A 291 8.77 -6.28 8.76
N VAL A 292 7.56 -5.85 8.45
CA VAL A 292 7.29 -4.82 7.45
C VAL A 292 7.08 -3.48 8.15
N LEU A 293 8.02 -2.57 7.94
CA LEU A 293 8.05 -1.25 8.52
C LEU A 293 7.51 -0.25 7.51
N GLY A 294 6.48 0.51 7.90
CA GLY A 294 5.93 1.58 7.08
C GLY A 294 6.18 2.97 7.64
N GLY A 295 6.35 3.93 6.72
CA GLY A 295 6.07 5.37 6.88
C GLY A 295 6.86 6.16 7.92
N GLY A 296 7.13 7.43 7.60
CA GLY A 296 7.42 8.46 8.59
C GLY A 296 8.81 8.45 9.21
N TRP A 297 9.83 7.90 8.53
CA TRP A 297 11.28 7.81 8.87
C TRP A 297 11.95 9.11 9.38
N LYS A 298 11.35 9.69 10.40
CA LYS A 298 11.62 10.96 11.05
C LYS A 298 11.20 10.79 12.51
N LYS A 299 12.05 11.22 13.42
CA LYS A 299 11.71 11.35 14.83
C LYS A 299 10.59 12.37 14.99
N LEU A 300 9.92 12.36 16.15
CA LEU A 300 8.99 13.43 16.54
C LEU A 300 9.68 14.82 16.55
N SER A 301 10.99 14.86 16.77
CA SER A 301 11.82 16.07 16.65
C SER A 301 12.06 16.55 15.21
N GLY A 302 11.66 15.77 14.20
CA GLY A 302 11.82 16.07 12.78
C GLY A 302 13.12 15.54 12.14
N GLU A 303 14.05 15.01 12.94
CA GLU A 303 15.30 14.41 12.46
C GLU A 303 15.05 13.11 11.69
N ALA A 304 15.78 12.89 10.59
CA ALA A 304 15.72 11.62 9.87
C ALA A 304 16.15 10.44 10.75
N ILE A 305 15.52 9.28 10.53
CA ILE A 305 15.90 8.02 11.18
C ILE A 305 16.81 7.25 10.23
N ASP A 306 17.96 6.81 10.73
CA ASP A 306 18.83 5.87 10.01
C ASP A 306 18.14 4.51 9.92
N LYS A 307 17.79 4.10 8.69
CA LYS A 307 17.05 2.86 8.43
C LYS A 307 17.89 1.62 8.76
N GLU A 308 19.19 1.66 8.53
CA GLU A 308 20.09 0.53 8.77
C GLU A 308 20.30 0.32 10.28
N GLU A 309 20.47 1.40 11.04
CA GLU A 309 20.50 1.34 12.51
C GLU A 309 19.17 0.81 13.07
N PHE A 310 18.05 1.32 12.55
CA PHE A 310 16.72 0.87 13.00
C PHE A 310 16.49 -0.61 12.68
N ARG A 311 16.96 -1.09 11.52
CA ARG A 311 16.87 -2.50 11.15
C ARG A 311 17.65 -3.39 12.12
N LYS A 312 18.86 -2.98 12.50
CA LYS A 312 19.65 -3.70 13.53
C LYS A 312 18.91 -3.78 14.85
N LYS A 313 18.26 -2.70 15.29
CA LYS A 313 17.42 -2.73 16.51
C LYS A 313 16.31 -3.76 16.39
N ILE A 314 15.60 -3.83 15.26
CA ILE A 314 14.58 -4.86 15.04
C ILE A 314 15.18 -6.27 15.15
N VAL A 315 16.33 -6.52 14.51
CA VAL A 315 17.04 -7.82 14.60
C VAL A 315 17.38 -8.16 16.04
N ASP A 316 17.99 -7.24 16.78
CA ASP A 316 18.47 -7.47 18.15
C ASP A 316 17.33 -7.69 19.15
N HIS A 317 16.21 -6.99 19.00
CA HIS A 317 15.10 -7.07 19.95
C HIS A 317 14.13 -8.20 19.60
N PHE A 318 13.84 -8.41 18.32
CA PHE A 318 12.87 -9.42 17.88
C PHE A 318 13.52 -10.79 17.60
N GLY A 319 14.85 -10.84 17.49
CA GLY A 319 15.61 -12.05 17.16
C GLY A 319 15.20 -12.61 15.81
N VAL A 320 15.24 -11.77 14.77
CA VAL A 320 14.75 -12.08 13.42
C VAL A 320 15.83 -11.95 12.37
N TYR A 321 15.67 -12.67 11.26
CA TYR A 321 16.59 -12.64 10.14
C TYR A 321 16.56 -11.29 9.41
N GLU A 322 17.71 -10.62 9.33
CA GLU A 322 17.84 -9.26 8.78
C GLU A 322 17.24 -9.09 7.37
N PRO A 323 17.42 -10.03 6.43
CA PRO A 323 16.80 -9.95 5.12
C PRO A 323 15.27 -9.86 5.14
N TYR A 324 14.61 -10.30 6.22
CA TYR A 324 13.15 -10.25 6.37
C TYR A 324 12.64 -9.03 7.13
N VAL A 325 13.52 -8.08 7.46
CA VAL A 325 13.12 -6.74 7.91
C VAL A 325 13.03 -5.82 6.69
N LEU A 326 11.79 -5.49 6.32
CA LEU A 326 11.42 -4.88 5.05
C LEU A 326 10.88 -3.47 5.26
N ASP A 327 11.12 -2.59 4.29
CA ASP A 327 10.48 -1.28 4.22
C ASP A 327 9.34 -1.29 3.18
N VAL A 328 8.37 -0.39 3.36
CA VAL A 328 7.30 -0.15 2.40
C VAL A 328 7.13 1.34 2.13
N TYR A 329 7.10 1.69 0.84
CA TYR A 329 6.83 3.03 0.35
C TYR A 329 5.44 3.10 -0.30
N GLY A 330 4.74 4.19 -0.03
CA GLY A 330 3.41 4.50 -0.53
C GLY A 330 2.89 5.77 0.12
N PHE A 331 1.81 6.33 -0.42
CA PHE A 331 1.18 7.54 0.10
C PHE A 331 -0.33 7.50 -0.11
N GLY A 332 -1.08 8.27 0.70
CA GLY A 332 -2.53 8.13 0.80
C GLY A 332 -3.28 8.54 -0.47
N GLU A 333 -2.70 9.38 -1.31
CA GLU A 333 -3.34 9.90 -2.52
C GLU A 333 -3.28 8.91 -3.70
N SER A 334 -2.69 7.72 -3.51
CA SER A 334 -2.64 6.63 -4.49
C SER A 334 -2.72 5.25 -3.84
N ASN A 335 -3.06 4.23 -4.62
CA ASN A 335 -2.88 2.81 -4.28
C ASN A 335 -1.49 2.30 -4.70
N THR A 336 -0.61 3.16 -5.22
CA THR A 336 0.76 2.77 -5.51
C THR A 336 1.46 2.29 -4.23
N VAL A 337 2.26 1.25 -4.37
CA VAL A 337 3.04 0.68 -3.29
C VAL A 337 4.31 0.06 -3.85
N ALA A 338 5.39 0.15 -3.10
CA ALA A 338 6.66 -0.52 -3.37
C ALA A 338 7.18 -1.11 -2.05
N TRP A 339 7.58 -2.38 -2.05
CA TRP A 339 8.15 -3.00 -0.84
C TRP A 339 9.52 -3.60 -1.14
N ASP A 340 10.33 -3.71 -0.09
CA ASP A 340 11.69 -4.24 -0.10
C ASP A 340 11.75 -5.79 -0.20
N PHE A 341 10.89 -6.39 -1.02
CA PHE A 341 10.90 -7.85 -1.25
C PHE A 341 11.96 -8.28 -2.27
N CYS A 342 12.56 -7.37 -3.03
CA CYS A 342 13.56 -7.74 -4.01
C CYS A 342 14.78 -8.38 -3.33
N THR A 343 15.38 -9.37 -4.00
CA THR A 343 16.61 -10.01 -3.54
C THR A 343 17.82 -9.07 -3.57
N GLU A 344 17.73 -8.00 -4.35
CA GLU A 344 18.71 -6.91 -4.46
C GLU A 344 18.25 -5.65 -3.72
N ARG A 345 17.16 -5.75 -2.93
CA ARG A 345 16.52 -4.65 -2.19
C ARG A 345 16.02 -3.47 -3.05
N ASN A 346 15.82 -3.69 -4.34
CA ASN A 346 15.12 -2.75 -5.21
C ASN A 346 13.65 -2.59 -4.79
N MET A 347 13.17 -1.35 -4.70
CA MET A 347 11.80 -1.00 -4.38
C MET A 347 10.95 -0.95 -5.66
N HIS A 348 10.49 -2.11 -6.13
CA HIS A 348 9.68 -2.21 -7.34
C HIS A 348 8.35 -1.48 -7.18
N LEU A 349 8.08 -0.55 -8.09
CA LEU A 349 6.80 0.15 -8.15
C LEU A 349 5.76 -0.71 -8.88
N SER A 350 4.51 -0.67 -8.42
CA SER A 350 3.40 -1.38 -9.07
C SER A 350 3.31 -1.08 -10.57
N PRO A 351 3.39 -2.09 -11.46
CA PRO A 351 3.25 -1.89 -12.91
C PRO A 351 1.86 -1.38 -13.31
N ALA A 352 0.88 -1.43 -12.40
CA ALA A 352 -0.48 -0.95 -12.64
C ALA A 352 -0.56 0.59 -12.74
N VAL A 353 0.43 1.32 -12.21
CA VAL A 353 0.46 2.79 -12.27
C VAL A 353 1.43 3.28 -13.36
N LEU A 354 1.19 4.49 -13.85
CA LEU A 354 2.17 5.23 -14.65
C LEU A 354 2.85 6.24 -13.72
N ALA A 355 4.18 6.23 -13.66
CA ALA A 355 4.95 7.10 -12.78
C ALA A 355 6.12 7.75 -13.52
N VAL A 356 6.30 9.05 -13.28
CA VAL A 356 7.41 9.86 -13.78
C VAL A 356 7.90 10.81 -12.68
N THR A 357 9.09 11.37 -12.86
CA THR A 357 9.58 12.49 -12.03
C THR A 357 9.31 13.81 -12.74
N ARG A 358 9.06 14.86 -11.96
CA ARG A 358 8.94 16.24 -12.45
C ARG A 358 9.94 17.14 -11.76
N ASP A 359 10.54 18.04 -12.52
CA ASP A 359 11.44 19.05 -11.97
C ASP A 359 10.65 19.93 -10.97
N PRO A 360 11.14 20.13 -9.73
CA PRO A 360 10.37 20.83 -8.69
C PRO A 360 10.08 22.31 -8.98
N ASP A 361 10.89 22.96 -9.82
CA ASP A 361 10.78 24.39 -10.12
C ASP A 361 9.91 24.65 -11.36
N THR A 362 10.03 23.81 -12.38
CA THR A 362 9.35 23.96 -13.67
C THR A 362 8.12 23.07 -13.82
N LEU A 363 8.03 21.98 -13.04
CA LEU A 363 7.06 20.89 -13.15
C LEU A 363 7.10 20.12 -14.47
N GLU A 364 8.13 20.33 -15.29
CA GLU A 364 8.34 19.56 -16.53
C GLU A 364 8.71 18.11 -16.19
N ILE A 365 8.27 17.17 -17.04
CA ILE A 365 8.61 15.75 -16.88
C ILE A 365 10.10 15.59 -17.17
N GLN A 366 10.79 14.83 -16.32
CA GLN A 366 12.22 14.57 -16.44
C GLN A 366 12.49 13.17 -17.02
N ASP A 367 13.68 13.00 -17.56
CA ASP A 367 14.19 11.69 -17.96
C ASP A 367 14.34 10.76 -16.75
N TYR A 368 14.28 9.44 -17.00
CA TYR A 368 14.53 8.45 -15.94
C TYR A 368 15.94 8.60 -15.36
N GLY A 369 16.06 8.36 -14.05
CA GLY A 369 17.29 8.52 -13.29
C GLY A 369 17.45 9.91 -12.64
N GLU A 370 16.69 10.91 -13.08
CA GLU A 370 16.70 12.23 -12.44
C GLU A 370 15.89 12.24 -11.13
N GLU A 371 16.32 13.08 -10.18
CA GLU A 371 15.59 13.32 -8.94
C GLU A 371 14.55 14.42 -9.14
N GLY A 372 13.31 14.15 -8.72
CA GLY A 372 12.21 15.10 -8.87
C GLY A 372 10.97 14.72 -8.08
N LEU A 373 9.93 15.54 -8.21
CA LEU A 373 8.62 15.29 -7.62
C LEU A 373 8.00 14.01 -8.20
N MET A 374 7.51 13.13 -7.34
CA MET A 374 6.78 11.95 -7.77
C MET A 374 5.44 12.35 -8.42
N SER A 375 5.25 11.96 -9.68
CA SER A 375 4.06 12.21 -10.47
C SER A 375 3.46 10.89 -10.94
N ILE A 376 2.20 10.63 -10.55
CA ILE A 376 1.55 9.33 -10.79
C ILE A 376 0.18 9.49 -11.45
N TRP A 377 -0.13 8.54 -12.34
CA TRP A 377 -1.49 8.24 -12.78
C TRP A 377 -1.85 6.81 -12.36
N ASP A 378 -2.68 6.70 -11.33
CA ASP A 378 -3.14 5.43 -10.79
C ASP A 378 -4.60 5.16 -11.19
N PRO A 379 -4.85 4.20 -12.10
CA PRO A 379 -6.19 3.86 -12.54
C PRO A 379 -6.97 3.02 -11.53
N THR A 380 -6.32 2.49 -10.49
CA THR A 380 -6.94 1.51 -9.58
C THR A 380 -7.85 2.17 -8.54
N MET A 381 -7.70 3.47 -8.30
CA MET A 381 -8.53 4.26 -7.39
C MET A 381 -9.84 4.70 -8.07
N SER A 382 -10.98 4.13 -7.68
CA SER A 382 -12.30 4.64 -8.11
C SER A 382 -12.84 5.74 -7.20
N ALA A 383 -12.38 5.85 -5.96
CA ALA A 383 -12.96 6.80 -5.00
C ALA A 383 -12.72 8.27 -5.37
N PHE A 384 -11.58 8.59 -5.99
CA PHE A 384 -11.21 9.93 -6.48
C PHE A 384 -10.14 9.79 -7.57
N PRO A 385 -9.95 10.81 -8.43
CA PRO A 385 -8.86 10.83 -9.42
C PRO A 385 -7.50 10.79 -8.74
N SER A 386 -6.86 9.63 -8.76
CA SER A 386 -5.48 9.43 -8.29
C SER A 386 -4.47 9.74 -9.40
N PHE A 387 -4.66 10.90 -10.03
CA PHE A 387 -3.72 11.48 -10.99
C PHE A 387 -3.07 12.66 -10.28
N VAL A 388 -1.90 12.44 -9.68
CA VAL A 388 -1.40 13.29 -8.59
C VAL A 388 0.08 13.63 -8.74
N ILE A 389 0.41 14.85 -8.32
CA ILE A 389 1.79 15.28 -8.08
C ILE A 389 2.01 15.32 -6.57
N SER A 390 2.92 14.50 -6.10
CA SER A 390 3.29 14.34 -4.70
C SER A 390 4.31 15.39 -4.26
N GLU A 391 4.34 15.68 -2.96
CA GLU A 391 5.41 16.44 -2.30
C GLU A 391 6.69 15.57 -2.09
N ASP A 392 6.67 14.28 -2.43
CA ASP A 392 7.82 13.38 -2.29
C ASP A 392 8.82 13.59 -3.44
N ILE A 393 10.10 13.72 -3.08
CA ILE A 393 11.23 13.70 -4.03
C ILE A 393 11.73 12.27 -4.14
N VAL A 394 11.78 11.78 -5.37
CA VAL A 394 12.18 10.41 -5.70
C VAL A 394 13.09 10.41 -6.93
N ARG A 395 13.80 9.30 -7.12
CA ARG A 395 14.39 8.90 -8.40
C ARG A 395 13.63 7.67 -8.91
N LEU A 396 13.31 7.65 -10.20
CA LEU A 396 12.68 6.51 -10.86
C LEU A 396 13.61 5.93 -11.92
N THR A 397 13.71 4.60 -11.96
CA THR A 397 14.36 3.93 -13.09
C THR A 397 13.42 3.87 -14.29
N GLU A 398 13.99 3.67 -15.48
CA GLU A 398 13.25 3.10 -16.61
C GLU A 398 12.77 1.69 -16.22
N PRO A 399 11.66 1.17 -16.78
CA PRO A 399 11.31 -0.23 -16.62
C PRO A 399 12.43 -1.14 -17.12
N PHE A 400 12.85 -2.10 -16.29
CA PHE A 400 13.87 -3.07 -16.66
C PHE A 400 13.54 -4.45 -16.07
N GLU A 401 14.10 -5.50 -16.66
CA GLU A 401 14.10 -6.84 -16.07
C GLU A 401 15.16 -6.89 -14.97
N CYS A 402 14.71 -6.95 -13.72
CA CYS A 402 15.59 -7.02 -12.56
C CYS A 402 16.13 -8.44 -12.38
N ASP A 403 17.28 -8.57 -11.70
CA ASP A 403 17.87 -9.87 -11.37
C ASP A 403 16.95 -10.78 -10.54
N CYS A 404 15.96 -10.21 -9.84
CA CYS A 404 14.91 -10.97 -9.17
C CYS A 404 13.86 -11.53 -10.13
N GLY A 405 13.95 -11.27 -11.44
CA GLY A 405 13.09 -11.77 -12.51
C GLY A 405 11.88 -10.88 -12.84
N VAL A 406 11.61 -9.83 -12.07
CA VAL A 406 10.45 -8.95 -12.30
C VAL A 406 10.79 -7.87 -13.32
N ILE A 407 9.79 -7.41 -14.08
CA ILE A 407 9.93 -6.29 -15.01
C ILE A 407 9.11 -5.11 -14.51
N SER A 408 9.78 -4.09 -13.98
CA SER A 408 9.12 -2.89 -13.44
C SER A 408 10.06 -1.69 -13.38
N GLN A 409 9.49 -0.51 -13.11
CA GLN A 409 10.27 0.61 -12.58
C GLN A 409 10.61 0.34 -11.10
N CYS A 410 11.68 0.94 -10.63
CA CYS A 410 12.04 1.00 -9.22
C CYS A 410 11.99 2.45 -8.73
N VAL A 411 11.56 2.64 -7.48
CA VAL A 411 11.51 3.95 -6.83
C VAL A 411 12.56 4.07 -5.73
N GLU A 412 13.36 5.13 -5.78
CA GLU A 412 14.27 5.48 -4.71
C GLU A 412 13.79 6.77 -4.05
N TYR A 413 13.30 6.65 -2.82
CA TYR A 413 12.82 7.81 -2.07
C TYR A 413 13.98 8.66 -1.55
N ARG A 414 13.98 9.96 -1.86
CA ARG A 414 15.03 10.93 -1.48
C ARG A 414 14.61 11.90 -0.40
N GLY A 415 13.32 12.17 -0.26
CA GLY A 415 12.82 13.10 0.75
C GLY A 415 11.52 13.76 0.35
N ARG A 416 11.32 14.99 0.82
CA ARG A 416 10.17 15.83 0.45
C ARG A 416 10.61 17.19 -0.03
N ALA A 417 9.86 17.69 -1.01
CA ALA A 417 9.91 19.04 -1.55
C ALA A 417 9.81 20.10 -0.43
N LYS A 418 10.48 21.24 -0.62
CA LYS A 418 10.29 22.37 0.29
C LYS A 418 8.98 23.08 -0.11
N LYS A 419 8.24 23.60 0.89
CA LYS A 419 6.90 24.23 0.74
C LYS A 419 6.77 25.31 -0.37
N ALA A 420 7.86 25.81 -0.94
CA ALA A 420 7.85 26.82 -2.00
C ALA A 420 7.53 26.24 -3.39
N GLU A 421 7.78 24.95 -3.63
CA GLU A 421 7.85 24.34 -4.97
C GLU A 421 6.45 24.13 -5.62
N LEU A 422 5.37 23.94 -4.84
CA LEU A 422 4.00 23.70 -5.37
C LEU A 422 3.06 24.93 -5.28
N ARG A 423 3.61 26.13 -5.04
CA ARG A 423 2.81 27.35 -4.75
C ARG A 423 1.90 27.78 -5.90
N SER A 424 2.33 27.64 -7.15
CA SER A 424 1.59 28.08 -8.34
C SER A 424 0.33 27.24 -8.59
N CYS A 425 0.44 25.91 -8.46
CA CYS A 425 -0.68 24.99 -8.58
C CYS A 425 -1.67 25.14 -7.42
N GLY A 426 -1.17 25.29 -6.18
CA GLY A 426 -2.01 25.45 -4.99
C GLY A 426 -2.86 26.72 -4.95
N LEU A 427 -2.43 27.80 -5.63
CA LEU A 427 -3.18 29.07 -5.78
C LEU A 427 -4.30 28.94 -6.81
N LYS A 428 -4.02 28.30 -7.96
CA LYS A 428 -5.02 28.02 -9.00
C LYS A 428 -6.17 27.18 -8.44
N MET A 429 -5.87 26.15 -7.65
CA MET A 429 -6.91 25.31 -7.03
C MET A 429 -7.89 26.07 -6.12
N GLN A 430 -7.44 27.12 -5.42
CA GLN A 430 -8.32 27.88 -4.51
C GLN A 430 -9.44 28.63 -5.24
N GLN A 431 -9.27 28.90 -6.53
CA GLN A 431 -10.22 29.69 -7.31
C GLN A 431 -11.45 28.87 -7.76
N ILE A 432 -11.34 27.54 -7.79
CA ILE A 432 -12.38 26.61 -8.26
C ILE A 432 -13.27 26.12 -7.10
N LEU A 433 -12.77 26.23 -5.86
CA LEU A 433 -13.46 25.72 -4.69
C LEU A 433 -14.75 26.50 -4.44
N THR A 434 -15.86 25.78 -4.45
CA THR A 434 -17.18 26.32 -4.08
C THR A 434 -17.45 26.18 -2.59
N ASP A 435 -18.35 27.01 -2.06
CA ASP A 435 -18.83 26.90 -0.66
C ASP A 435 -19.49 25.55 -0.34
N GLU A 436 -20.00 24.85 -1.35
CA GLU A 436 -20.57 23.50 -1.21
C GLU A 436 -19.46 22.44 -1.01
N GLU A 437 -18.37 22.54 -1.77
CA GLU A 437 -17.21 21.65 -1.68
C GLU A 437 -16.48 21.82 -0.34
N MET A 438 -16.36 23.07 0.14
CA MET A 438 -15.84 23.36 1.47
C MET A 438 -16.74 22.82 2.59
N ARG A 439 -18.07 22.85 2.43
CA ARG A 439 -19.03 22.27 3.40
C ARG A 439 -19.01 20.74 3.42
N ASN A 440 -18.78 20.09 2.27
CA ASN A 440 -18.67 18.63 2.20
C ASN A 440 -17.47 18.08 2.97
N LEU A 441 -16.38 18.86 3.10
CA LEU A 441 -15.23 18.51 3.94
C LEU A 441 -15.63 18.37 5.42
N THR A 442 -16.58 19.16 5.91
CA THR A 442 -17.09 19.05 7.29
C THR A 442 -17.77 17.70 7.54
N ILE A 443 -18.45 17.14 6.54
CA ILE A 443 -19.11 15.82 6.64
C ILE A 443 -18.07 14.69 6.63
N LEU A 444 -17.02 14.79 5.81
CA LEU A 444 -15.90 13.85 5.88
C LEU A 444 -15.17 13.93 7.22
N LYS A 445 -14.98 15.14 7.75
CA LYS A 445 -14.45 15.35 9.10
C LYS A 445 -15.32 14.63 10.12
N GLU A 446 -16.64 14.78 10.09
CA GLU A 446 -17.54 14.07 11.00
C GLU A 446 -17.48 12.55 10.85
N LYS A 447 -17.39 12.01 9.63
CA LYS A 447 -17.27 10.56 9.40
C LYS A 447 -15.90 10.02 9.86
N ALA A 448 -14.82 10.75 9.57
CA ALA A 448 -13.48 10.46 10.04
C ALA A 448 -13.32 10.63 11.57
N LEU A 449 -14.08 11.55 12.17
CA LEU A 449 -14.19 11.75 13.62
C LEU A 449 -15.06 10.67 14.27
N ARG A 450 -16.13 10.17 13.64
CA ARG A 450 -16.85 8.99 14.17
C ARG A 450 -15.99 7.72 14.13
N THR A 451 -15.07 7.63 13.19
CA THR A 451 -14.00 6.62 13.14
C THR A 451 -12.71 7.09 13.81
N GLY A 452 -12.70 8.19 14.56
CA GLY A 452 -11.46 8.85 15.03
C GLY A 452 -11.57 9.66 16.33
N ILE A 453 -12.72 9.63 17.03
CA ILE A 453 -12.89 10.17 18.37
C ILE A 453 -12.84 8.99 19.34
N GLY A 454 -11.61 8.65 19.72
CA GLY A 454 -11.30 8.32 21.10
C GLY A 454 -10.55 9.52 21.68
N LEU A 455 -11.29 10.47 22.27
CA LEU A 455 -10.72 11.31 23.32
C LEU A 455 -10.76 10.53 24.62
#